data_AF-A0A7X9JCA7-F1
#
_entry.id   AF-A0A7X9JCA7-F1
#
_cell.length_a   1.000
_cell.length_b   1.000
_cell.length_c   1.000
_cell.angle_alpha   90.00
_cell.angle_beta   90.00
_cell.angle_gamma   90.00
#
_symmetry.space_group_name_H-M   'P 1'
#
loop_
_entity.id
_entity.type
_entity.pdbx_description
1 polymer ?
#
loop_
_entity_poly.entity_id
_entity_poly.type
_entity_poly.pdbx_seq_one_letter_code
_entity_poly.pdbx_strand_id
1 'polypeptide(L)'
;MKKLFLISIAALLAIAIHFFVVSAKNPREDFGASRKNINLSLDGNTFEIETEAQTVRDVLAEQNISAQDKVVTLPDLDSRIYQGSQVAVFRIKKVTVKEGGETFELETTQKVVENVIWENENIDFLEDDIAEPSREALVRDGMDIAIIHVEIKEEIKHEDIPFKTITNEDSSMGWREKKTTQKGQKGITEVKYRVVYHDGKEISRKILEKNVAKEPVEEIITQGTYVKTAKKAHTGWGTWYAYKGGLFAASPWLPMGSYARVTNKANGKSVIVQINDRGPFGENRIIDLDKVAFAKIAPLGAGVIDVKVEEILN
;
A
#
# COMPACT_ATOMS: atom_id res chain seq x y z
N MET A 1 -18.50 41.50 7.71
CA MET A 1 -17.87 42.45 8.64
C MET A 1 -16.37 42.23 8.57
N LYS A 2 -15.60 43.18 8.01
CA LYS A 2 -14.14 43.07 7.87
C LYS A 2 -13.53 43.09 9.28
N LYS A 3 -13.14 41.92 9.80
CA LYS A 3 -12.34 41.86 11.04
C LYS A 3 -11.03 42.60 10.76
N LEU A 4 -10.72 43.60 11.59
CA LEU A 4 -9.47 44.33 11.55
C LEU A 4 -8.33 43.32 11.79
N PHE A 5 -7.42 43.21 10.83
CA PHE A 5 -6.27 42.32 10.88
C PHE A 5 -5.34 42.74 12.03
N LEU A 6 -5.31 41.93 13.09
CA LEU A 6 -4.29 42.04 14.13
C LEU A 6 -3.03 41.35 13.59
N ILE A 7 -2.16 42.12 12.92
CA ILE A 7 -0.77 41.71 12.73
C ILE A 7 -0.20 41.41 14.13
N SER A 8 0.42 40.26 14.34
CA SER A 8 0.93 39.86 15.66
C SER A 8 1.96 40.89 16.17
N ILE A 9 1.49 41.82 17.02
CA ILE A 9 2.28 42.91 17.61
C ILE A 9 3.44 42.32 18.44
N ALA A 10 3.28 41.12 18.99
CA ALA A 10 4.28 40.47 19.84
C ALA A 10 5.57 40.10 19.09
N ALA A 11 5.50 39.61 17.85
CA ALA A 11 6.69 39.26 17.07
C ALA A 11 7.46 40.52 16.62
N LEU A 12 6.74 41.56 16.21
CA LEU A 12 7.31 42.87 15.89
C LEU A 12 8.02 43.49 17.11
N LEU A 13 7.41 43.38 18.30
CA LEU A 13 8.00 43.86 19.55
C LEU A 13 9.29 43.10 19.91
N ALA A 14 9.36 41.78 19.76
CA ALA A 14 10.56 41.02 20.11
C ALA A 14 11.76 41.35 19.20
N ILE A 15 11.53 41.45 17.88
CA ILE A 15 12.57 41.83 16.91
C ILE A 15 12.99 43.28 17.13
N ALA A 16 12.03 44.17 17.38
CA ALA A 16 12.32 45.55 17.74
C ALA A 16 13.14 45.63 19.03
N ILE A 17 12.72 44.98 20.12
CA ILE A 17 13.47 44.97 21.39
C ILE A 17 14.91 44.49 21.17
N HIS A 18 15.11 43.40 20.41
CA HIS A 18 16.46 42.93 20.12
C HIS A 18 17.29 43.95 19.34
N PHE A 19 16.69 44.57 18.31
CA PHE A 19 17.31 45.63 17.52
C PHE A 19 17.69 46.85 18.39
N PHE A 20 16.74 47.34 19.21
CA PHE A 20 16.90 48.46 20.11
C PHE A 20 17.95 48.22 21.22
N VAL A 21 18.08 46.98 21.71
CA VAL A 21 19.05 46.60 22.76
C VAL A 21 20.47 46.43 22.21
N VAL A 22 20.67 45.80 21.05
CA VAL A 22 22.02 45.49 20.52
C VAL A 22 22.75 46.73 20.00
N SER A 23 22.02 47.72 19.47
CA SER A 23 22.59 48.92 18.86
C SER A 23 22.88 50.08 19.83
N ALA A 24 22.70 49.89 21.15
CA ALA A 24 22.99 50.90 22.16
C ALA A 24 24.51 51.07 22.40
N LYS A 25 25.23 51.65 21.44
CA LYS A 25 26.56 52.25 21.64
C LYS A 25 26.42 53.76 21.62
N ASN A 26 26.55 54.39 22.79
CA ASN A 26 26.34 55.81 23.07
C ASN A 26 26.73 56.79 21.94
N PRO A 27 25.77 57.33 21.16
CA PRO A 27 26.00 58.52 20.36
C PRO A 27 25.93 59.75 21.26
N ARG A 28 26.81 60.74 21.03
CA ARG A 28 26.64 62.08 21.60
C ARG A 28 25.33 62.65 21.06
N GLU A 29 24.41 63.00 21.96
CA GLU A 29 23.12 63.58 21.60
C GLU A 29 23.34 64.97 20.98
N ASP A 30 23.27 65.04 19.64
CA ASP A 30 23.15 66.30 18.91
C ASP A 30 21.76 66.36 18.28
N PHE A 31 20.86 67.05 18.97
CA PHE A 31 19.47 67.24 18.55
C PHE A 31 19.30 68.26 17.40
N GLY A 32 20.38 68.93 16.98
CA GLY A 32 20.35 70.03 16.00
C GLY A 32 21.17 69.77 14.73
N ALA A 33 21.80 68.60 14.59
CA ALA A 33 22.61 68.28 13.41
C ALA A 33 21.74 68.21 12.14
N SER A 34 22.18 68.92 11.09
CA SER A 34 21.54 68.86 9.77
C SER A 34 21.62 67.47 9.15
N ARG A 35 22.66 66.70 9.52
CA ARG A 35 22.94 65.35 9.04
C ARG A 35 23.13 64.40 10.21
N LYS A 36 22.47 63.25 10.16
CA LYS A 36 22.30 62.32 11.27
C LYS A 36 22.70 60.90 10.86
N ASN A 37 23.48 60.22 11.68
CA ASN A 37 23.72 58.78 11.51
C ASN A 37 22.69 57.99 12.31
N ILE A 38 22.00 57.06 11.66
CA ILE A 38 20.94 56.25 12.26
C ILE A 38 21.14 54.78 11.91
N ASN A 39 20.54 53.89 12.71
CA ASN A 39 20.45 52.47 12.37
C ASN A 39 19.09 52.18 11.74
N LEU A 40 19.10 51.66 10.52
CA LEU A 40 17.92 51.23 9.79
C LEU A 40 17.91 49.70 9.68
N SER A 41 16.88 49.05 10.20
CA SER A 41 16.63 47.63 10.03
C SER A 41 15.55 47.42 8.97
N LEU A 42 15.90 46.80 7.84
CA LEU A 42 14.97 46.42 6.78
C LEU A 42 14.72 44.92 6.87
N ASP A 43 13.50 44.55 7.25
CA ASP A 43 13.10 43.16 7.49
C ASP A 43 14.15 42.44 8.36
N GLY A 44 14.62 43.06 9.44
CA GLY A 44 15.62 42.49 10.36
C GLY A 44 17.09 42.58 9.92
N ASN A 45 17.38 43.02 8.69
CA ASN A 45 18.75 43.30 8.26
C ASN A 45 19.12 44.74 8.64
N THR A 46 20.17 44.92 9.43
CA THR A 46 20.54 46.23 9.98
C THR A 46 21.64 46.92 9.15
N PHE A 47 21.46 48.21 8.91
CA PHE A 47 22.36 49.10 8.19
C PHE A 47 22.56 50.38 9.01
N GLU A 48 23.77 50.91 9.03
CA GLU A 48 24.01 52.28 9.48
C GLU A 48 23.92 53.21 8.26
N ILE A 49 23.07 54.22 8.33
CA ILE A 49 22.86 55.18 7.24
C ILE A 49 22.99 56.61 7.75
N GLU A 50 23.41 57.49 6.85
CA GLU A 50 23.47 58.93 7.09
C GLU A 50 22.30 59.61 6.36
N THR A 51 21.56 60.48 7.05
CA THR A 51 20.30 61.06 6.56
C THR A 51 20.10 62.51 7.02
N GLU A 52 19.41 63.31 6.22
CA GLU A 52 18.96 64.67 6.57
C GLU A 52 17.46 64.71 6.92
N ALA A 53 16.80 63.55 6.83
CA ALA A 53 15.39 63.33 7.16
C ALA A 53 15.00 63.86 8.54
N GLN A 54 13.78 64.39 8.62
CA GLN A 54 13.20 64.86 9.88
C GLN A 54 12.33 63.81 10.55
N THR A 55 11.71 62.93 9.76
CA THR A 55 10.80 61.87 10.24
C THR A 55 11.15 60.51 9.68
N VAL A 56 10.63 59.44 10.28
CA VAL A 56 10.76 58.07 9.74
C VAL A 56 10.25 57.99 8.30
N ARG A 57 9.11 58.64 8.00
CA ARG A 57 8.57 58.74 6.64
C ARG A 57 9.57 59.31 5.65
N ASP A 58 10.29 60.35 6.04
CA ASP A 58 11.31 60.98 5.18
C ASP A 58 12.50 60.05 4.96
N VAL A 59 12.93 59.30 5.99
CA VAL A 59 13.97 58.27 5.86
C VAL A 59 13.56 57.21 4.84
N LEU A 60 12.33 56.72 4.91
CA LEU A 60 11.83 55.73 3.95
C LEU A 60 11.81 56.29 2.52
N ALA A 61 11.40 57.54 2.35
CA ALA A 61 11.39 58.21 1.05
C ALA A 61 12.82 58.37 0.48
N GLU A 62 13.80 58.74 1.29
CA GLU A 62 15.22 58.81 0.88
C GLU A 62 15.76 57.45 0.43
N GLN A 63 15.35 56.36 1.09
CA GLN A 63 15.75 55.00 0.74
C GLN A 63 14.95 54.40 -0.43
N ASN A 64 14.13 55.21 -1.11
CA ASN A 64 13.23 54.77 -2.19
C ASN A 64 12.28 53.63 -1.78
N ILE A 65 11.89 53.58 -0.50
CA ILE A 65 10.87 52.66 0.00
C ILE A 65 9.52 53.36 -0.21
N SER A 66 8.71 52.80 -1.11
CA SER A 66 7.49 53.45 -1.61
C SER A 66 6.37 53.40 -0.57
N ALA A 67 5.48 54.41 -0.59
CA ALA A 67 4.23 54.38 0.17
C ALA A 67 3.28 53.23 -0.24
N GLN A 68 3.52 52.60 -1.40
CA GLN A 68 2.79 51.43 -1.88
C GLN A 68 3.27 50.12 -1.23
N ASP A 69 4.46 50.10 -0.64
CA ASP A 69 5.10 48.88 -0.11
C ASP A 69 4.48 48.37 1.19
N LYS A 70 3.34 48.94 1.63
CA LYS A 70 2.60 48.63 2.87
C LYS A 70 3.55 48.16 3.98
N VAL A 71 4.16 49.10 4.68
CA VAL A 71 5.18 48.79 5.69
C VAL A 71 4.66 49.08 7.09
N VAL A 72 5.15 48.31 8.06
CA VAL A 72 5.07 48.66 9.49
C VAL A 72 6.42 49.19 9.91
N THR A 73 6.45 50.34 10.59
CA THR A 73 7.68 50.94 11.11
C THR A 73 7.67 51.02 12.62
N LEU A 74 8.86 50.89 13.22
CA LEU A 74 9.12 51.18 14.62
C LEU A 74 10.36 52.06 14.73
N PRO A 75 10.24 53.33 15.17
CA PRO A 75 9.01 53.99 15.59
C PRO A 75 8.07 54.30 14.41
N ASP A 76 6.89 54.87 14.68
CA ASP A 76 5.89 55.16 13.65
C ASP A 76 6.39 56.16 12.59
N LEU A 77 5.67 56.26 11.47
CA LEU A 77 6.09 57.06 10.31
C LEU A 77 6.31 58.55 10.61
N ASP A 78 5.59 59.11 11.59
CA ASP A 78 5.64 60.55 11.89
C ASP A 78 6.61 60.88 13.02
N SER A 79 7.23 59.85 13.61
CA SER A 79 8.25 59.99 14.65
C SER A 79 9.49 60.69 14.12
N ARG A 80 10.00 61.62 14.94
CA ARG A 80 11.19 62.42 14.61
C ARG A 80 12.47 61.59 14.62
N ILE A 81 13.38 61.95 13.72
CA ILE A 81 14.70 61.34 13.57
C ILE A 81 15.79 62.23 14.18
N TYR A 82 16.61 61.61 15.02
CA TYR A 82 17.73 62.21 15.74
C TYR A 82 19.03 61.43 15.47
N GLN A 83 20.17 62.01 15.86
CA GLN A 83 21.45 61.29 15.85
C GLN A 83 21.33 60.00 16.66
N GLY A 84 21.69 58.86 16.05
CA GLY A 84 21.61 57.55 16.66
C GLY A 84 20.20 56.93 16.72
N SER A 85 19.20 57.55 16.07
CA SER A 85 17.87 56.95 15.96
C SER A 85 17.95 55.54 15.40
N GLN A 86 17.00 54.71 15.84
CA GLN A 86 16.87 53.34 15.39
C GLN A 86 15.50 53.19 14.75
N VAL A 87 15.47 52.73 13.50
CA VAL A 87 14.27 52.59 12.70
C VAL A 87 14.21 51.16 12.19
N ALA A 88 13.18 50.42 12.55
CA ALA A 88 12.88 49.11 11.98
C ALA A 88 11.72 49.24 11.00
N VAL A 89 11.85 48.62 9.83
CA VAL A 89 10.87 48.61 8.75
C VAL A 89 10.58 47.16 8.40
N PHE A 90 9.31 46.80 8.42
CA PHE A 90 8.83 45.47 8.09
C PHE A 90 7.87 45.57 6.90
N ARG A 91 8.18 44.87 5.81
CA ARG A 91 7.33 44.83 4.62
C ARG A 91 6.16 43.87 4.85
N ILE A 92 4.94 44.36 4.64
CA ILE A 92 3.74 43.52 4.66
C ILE A 92 3.67 42.75 3.34
N LYS A 93 3.55 41.43 3.45
CA LYS A 93 3.29 40.51 2.34
C LYS A 93 1.87 40.01 2.45
N LYS A 94 1.19 39.93 1.31
CA LYS A 94 -0.08 39.23 1.18
C LYS A 94 0.18 37.77 0.88
N VAL A 95 -0.51 36.87 1.57
CA VAL A 95 -0.47 35.45 1.28
C VAL A 95 -1.88 34.87 1.30
N THR A 96 -2.04 33.73 0.63
CA THR A 96 -3.26 32.94 0.65
C THR A 96 -2.94 31.59 1.28
N VAL A 97 -3.56 31.25 2.40
CA VAL A 97 -3.44 29.90 3.00
C VAL A 97 -4.69 29.09 2.67
N LYS A 98 -4.52 27.87 2.17
CA LYS A 98 -5.59 26.92 1.87
C LYS A 98 -5.48 25.75 2.83
N GLU A 99 -6.49 25.52 3.64
CA GLU A 99 -6.53 24.50 4.69
C GLU A 99 -7.95 23.97 4.81
N GLY A 100 -8.14 22.66 4.94
CA GLY A 100 -9.48 22.06 5.10
C GLY A 100 -10.50 22.34 3.99
N GLY A 101 -10.08 22.86 2.83
CA GLY A 101 -10.96 23.37 1.78
C GLY A 101 -11.41 24.83 1.96
N GLU A 102 -11.03 25.46 3.06
CA GLU A 102 -11.16 26.90 3.31
C GLU A 102 -9.99 27.67 2.70
N THR A 103 -10.14 29.00 2.61
CA THR A 103 -9.11 29.89 2.06
C THR A 103 -9.03 31.14 2.93
N PHE A 104 -7.83 31.41 3.42
CA PHE A 104 -7.49 32.51 4.30
C PHE A 104 -6.57 33.50 3.58
N GLU A 105 -7.05 34.72 3.34
CA GLU A 105 -6.21 35.81 2.85
C GLU A 105 -5.59 36.54 4.03
N LEU A 106 -4.25 36.56 4.11
CA LEU A 106 -3.50 37.13 5.23
C LEU A 106 -2.56 38.25 4.77
N GLU A 107 -2.35 39.23 5.65
CA GLU A 107 -1.28 40.22 5.54
C GLU A 107 -0.30 39.98 6.70
N THR A 108 0.97 39.70 6.39
CA THR A 108 1.99 39.26 7.37
C THR A 108 3.33 39.94 7.15
N THR A 109 4.10 40.10 8.22
CA THR A 109 5.51 40.54 8.17
C THR A 109 6.48 39.37 8.29
N GLN A 110 5.99 38.16 8.55
CA GLN A 110 6.82 36.97 8.81
C GLN A 110 7.63 36.57 7.59
N LYS A 111 8.83 36.06 7.85
CA LYS A 111 9.77 35.65 6.80
C LYS A 111 9.58 34.21 6.33
N VAL A 112 9.00 33.36 7.16
CA VAL A 112 8.97 31.90 6.98
C VAL A 112 7.51 31.43 7.03
N VAL A 113 7.15 30.48 6.16
CA VAL A 113 5.78 29.97 5.99
C VAL A 113 5.18 29.48 7.32
N GLU A 114 5.95 28.73 8.11
CA GLU A 114 5.53 28.21 9.42
C GLU A 114 4.99 29.32 10.34
N ASN A 115 5.73 30.41 10.47
CA ASN A 115 5.32 31.53 11.31
C ASN A 115 4.07 32.22 10.77
N VAL A 116 3.90 32.29 9.44
CA VAL A 116 2.68 32.87 8.84
C VAL A 116 1.46 32.04 9.19
N ILE A 117 1.60 30.72 9.16
CA ILE A 117 0.52 29.80 9.53
C ILE A 117 0.15 29.99 11.01
N TRP A 118 1.15 29.96 11.90
CA TRP A 118 0.92 30.10 13.35
C TRP A 118 0.48 31.50 13.81
N GLU A 119 0.66 32.54 12.98
CA GLU A 119 0.12 33.87 13.28
C GLU A 119 -1.41 33.93 13.29
N ASN A 120 -2.08 32.99 12.63
CA ASN A 120 -3.53 32.94 12.57
C ASN A 120 -4.08 31.73 13.34
N GLU A 121 -4.68 32.00 14.49
CA GLU A 121 -5.29 30.99 15.37
C GLU A 121 -6.45 30.19 14.73
N ASN A 122 -6.96 30.63 13.59
CA ASN A 122 -8.04 29.93 12.87
C ASN A 122 -7.53 28.88 11.88
N ILE A 123 -6.21 28.80 11.68
CA ILE A 123 -5.60 27.81 10.81
C ILE A 123 -5.10 26.67 11.67
N ASP A 124 -5.66 25.47 11.46
CA ASP A 124 -5.16 24.27 12.12
C ASP A 124 -3.90 23.77 11.40
N PHE A 125 -2.81 23.60 12.14
CA PHE A 125 -1.54 23.15 11.59
C PHE A 125 -0.76 22.39 12.67
N LEU A 126 -0.77 21.07 12.54
CA LEU A 126 -0.12 20.17 13.49
C LEU A 126 1.36 19.94 13.13
N GLU A 127 2.11 19.36 14.07
CA GLU A 127 3.54 19.11 13.89
C GLU A 127 3.85 18.21 12.69
N ASP A 128 3.00 17.21 12.44
CA ASP A 128 3.15 16.25 11.34
C ASP A 128 2.59 16.74 10.00
N ASP A 129 1.80 17.84 9.99
CA ASP A 129 1.16 18.35 8.79
C ASP A 129 2.16 18.94 7.78
N ILE A 130 1.85 18.90 6.50
CA ILE A 130 2.76 19.41 5.47
C ILE A 130 2.26 20.76 4.98
N ALA A 131 3.18 21.70 4.82
CA ALA A 131 2.93 22.94 4.10
C ALA A 131 3.57 22.86 2.70
N GLU A 132 2.85 23.33 1.69
CA GLU A 132 3.35 23.54 0.34
C GLU A 132 3.18 25.02 -0.07
N PRO A 133 4.28 25.78 -0.30
CA PRO A 133 5.69 25.38 -0.18
C PRO A 133 6.09 25.02 1.26
N SER A 134 7.26 24.38 1.43
CA SER A 134 7.70 23.85 2.73
C SER A 134 7.61 24.91 3.83
N ARG A 135 7.33 24.47 5.05
CA ARG A 135 7.12 25.36 6.19
C ARG A 135 8.33 26.27 6.48
N GLU A 136 9.53 25.86 6.08
CA GLU A 136 10.78 26.64 6.19
C GLU A 136 11.00 27.61 5.01
N ALA A 137 10.16 27.57 3.98
CA ALA A 137 10.29 28.41 2.80
C ALA A 137 10.12 29.89 3.14
N LEU A 138 10.89 30.74 2.43
CA LEU A 138 10.79 32.18 2.57
C LEU A 138 9.53 32.72 1.92
N VAL A 139 8.76 33.50 2.69
CA VAL A 139 7.50 34.09 2.28
C VAL A 139 7.71 35.21 1.26
N ARG A 140 6.91 35.19 0.19
CA ARG A 140 6.88 36.21 -0.86
C ARG A 140 5.49 36.83 -0.95
N ASP A 141 5.41 38.05 -1.48
CA ASP A 141 4.12 38.70 -1.71
C ASP A 141 3.32 37.94 -2.79
N GLY A 142 2.02 37.75 -2.54
CA GLY A 142 1.13 36.95 -3.37
C GLY A 142 1.36 35.43 -3.29
N MET A 143 2.05 34.92 -2.27
CA MET A 143 2.33 33.49 -2.13
C MET A 143 1.07 32.70 -1.73
N ASP A 144 0.80 31.63 -2.46
CA ASP A 144 -0.17 30.59 -2.07
C ASP A 144 0.54 29.53 -1.21
N ILE A 145 -0.07 29.18 -0.09
CA ILE A 145 0.37 28.15 0.86
C ILE A 145 -0.79 27.15 1.00
N ALA A 146 -0.53 25.88 0.76
CA ALA A 146 -1.47 24.80 1.01
C ALA A 146 -1.04 24.00 2.24
N ILE A 147 -1.99 23.69 3.11
CA ILE A 147 -1.82 22.79 4.24
C ILE A 147 -2.41 21.44 3.88
N ILE A 148 -1.64 20.39 4.16
CA ILE A 148 -2.00 18.99 3.94
C ILE A 148 -1.95 18.32 5.31
N HIS A 149 -3.11 17.84 5.78
CA HIS A 149 -3.16 17.19 7.08
C HIS A 149 -2.64 15.77 6.99
N VAL A 150 -1.68 15.44 7.85
CA VAL A 150 -1.04 14.12 7.88
C VAL A 150 -1.57 13.34 9.06
N GLU A 151 -2.22 12.22 8.76
CA GLU A 151 -2.72 11.30 9.78
C GLU A 151 -1.99 9.96 9.68
N ILE A 152 -1.38 9.53 10.78
CA ILE A 152 -0.66 8.25 10.88
C ILE A 152 -1.42 7.32 11.82
N LYS A 153 -1.92 6.20 11.28
CA LYS A 153 -2.67 5.20 12.04
C LYS A 153 -2.02 3.83 12.00
N GLU A 154 -2.24 3.05 13.05
CA GLU A 154 -1.97 1.62 13.03
C GLU A 154 -3.28 0.87 12.74
N GLU A 155 -3.27 0.09 11.67
CA GLU A 155 -4.45 -0.67 11.22
C GLU A 155 -4.16 -2.16 11.19
N ILE A 156 -5.11 -2.96 11.68
CA ILE A 156 -5.04 -4.41 11.66
C ILE A 156 -5.95 -4.93 10.55
N LYS A 157 -5.41 -5.79 9.68
CA LYS A 157 -6.17 -6.49 8.65
C LYS A 157 -5.98 -7.99 8.77
N HIS A 158 -7.06 -8.73 8.58
CA HIS A 158 -7.04 -10.18 8.49
C HIS A 158 -6.97 -10.63 7.04
N GLU A 159 -6.07 -11.57 6.74
CA GLU A 159 -5.93 -12.17 5.42
C GLU A 159 -6.01 -13.70 5.52
N ASP A 160 -6.70 -14.30 4.56
CA ASP A 160 -6.87 -15.75 4.49
C ASP A 160 -5.56 -16.47 4.14
N ILE A 161 -5.27 -17.54 4.87
CA ILE A 161 -4.22 -18.50 4.53
C ILE A 161 -4.90 -19.74 3.92
N PRO A 162 -4.66 -20.09 2.64
CA PRO A 162 -5.28 -21.26 2.04
C PRO A 162 -4.78 -22.54 2.73
N PHE A 163 -5.65 -23.56 2.78
CA PHE A 163 -5.29 -24.88 3.27
C PHE A 163 -4.89 -25.81 2.13
N LYS A 164 -4.17 -26.88 2.46
CA LYS A 164 -3.81 -27.96 1.53
C LYS A 164 -4.83 -29.09 1.60
N THR A 165 -5.04 -29.77 0.48
CA THR A 165 -5.82 -31.01 0.43
C THR A 165 -4.88 -32.20 0.31
N ILE A 166 -4.96 -33.13 1.26
CA ILE A 166 -4.19 -34.37 1.30
C ILE A 166 -5.12 -35.54 0.99
N THR A 167 -4.63 -36.48 0.17
CA THR A 167 -5.36 -37.73 -0.13
C THR A 167 -4.68 -38.91 0.53
N ASN A 168 -5.46 -39.67 1.32
CA ASN A 168 -5.02 -40.92 1.94
C ASN A 168 -5.77 -42.10 1.31
N GLU A 169 -5.14 -43.27 1.30
CA GLU A 169 -5.74 -44.50 0.80
C GLU A 169 -6.33 -45.35 1.95
N ASP A 170 -7.47 -45.97 1.71
CA ASP A 170 -8.10 -46.92 2.63
C ASP A 170 -8.48 -48.22 1.90
N SER A 171 -7.82 -49.32 2.29
CA SER A 171 -8.01 -50.64 1.68
C SER A 171 -9.28 -51.36 2.13
N SER A 172 -10.04 -50.80 3.07
CA SER A 172 -11.36 -51.30 3.47
C SER A 172 -12.50 -50.62 2.71
N MET A 173 -12.26 -49.41 2.20
CA MET A 173 -13.24 -48.61 1.47
C MET A 173 -13.24 -48.95 -0.03
N GLY A 174 -14.41 -48.92 -0.66
CA GLY A 174 -14.58 -49.33 -2.04
C GLY A 174 -13.74 -48.52 -3.03
N TRP A 175 -13.20 -49.18 -4.04
CA TRP A 175 -12.36 -48.56 -5.04
C TRP A 175 -13.08 -47.38 -5.70
N ARG A 176 -12.38 -46.23 -5.78
CA ARG A 176 -12.89 -44.94 -6.30
C ARG A 176 -13.94 -44.24 -5.43
N GLU A 177 -14.40 -44.86 -4.35
CA GLU A 177 -15.16 -44.12 -3.35
C GLU A 177 -14.23 -43.09 -2.68
N LYS A 178 -14.74 -41.88 -2.50
CA LYS A 178 -14.02 -40.81 -1.81
C LYS A 178 -14.86 -40.33 -0.65
N LYS A 179 -14.22 -40.10 0.48
CA LYS A 179 -14.83 -39.54 1.67
C LYS A 179 -13.93 -38.48 2.27
N THR A 180 -14.44 -37.27 2.42
CA THR A 180 -13.77 -36.24 3.21
C THR A 180 -13.80 -36.68 4.67
N THR A 181 -12.64 -37.07 5.20
CA THR A 181 -12.47 -37.49 6.60
C THR A 181 -12.14 -36.33 7.51
N GLN A 182 -11.55 -35.26 6.97
CA GLN A 182 -11.36 -34.00 7.66
C GLN A 182 -11.64 -32.85 6.69
N LYS A 183 -12.55 -31.94 7.05
CA LYS A 183 -12.79 -30.73 6.24
C LYS A 183 -11.65 -29.74 6.47
N GLY A 184 -11.15 -29.17 5.38
CA GLY A 184 -10.15 -28.10 5.47
C GLY A 184 -10.75 -26.81 6.00
N GLN A 185 -9.93 -26.02 6.68
CA GLN A 185 -10.28 -24.68 7.11
C GLN A 185 -9.16 -23.73 6.76
N LYS A 186 -9.49 -22.57 6.19
CA LYS A 186 -8.52 -21.53 5.97
C LYS A 186 -7.93 -21.06 7.30
N GLY A 187 -6.64 -20.79 7.29
CA GLY A 187 -5.97 -20.06 8.34
C GLY A 187 -6.25 -18.56 8.19
N ILE A 188 -5.81 -17.79 9.18
CA ILE A 188 -5.93 -16.34 9.21
C ILE A 188 -4.57 -15.80 9.62
N THR A 189 -4.04 -14.88 8.82
CA THR A 189 -2.93 -14.04 9.22
C THR A 189 -3.49 -12.70 9.72
N GLU A 190 -2.93 -12.18 10.79
CA GLU A 190 -3.17 -10.82 11.26
C GLU A 190 -1.97 -9.97 10.83
N VAL A 191 -2.22 -8.93 10.04
CA VAL A 191 -1.19 -8.00 9.57
C VAL A 191 -1.47 -6.63 10.16
N LYS A 192 -0.51 -6.11 10.93
CA LYS A 192 -0.53 -4.76 11.47
C LYS A 192 0.24 -3.83 10.54
N TYR A 193 -0.43 -2.80 10.06
CA TYR A 193 0.11 -1.78 9.16
C TYR A 193 0.28 -0.45 9.88
N ARG A 194 1.33 0.29 9.56
CA ARG A 194 1.37 1.75 9.72
C ARG A 194 0.89 2.35 8.42
N VAL A 195 -0.19 3.12 8.47
CA VAL A 195 -0.83 3.74 7.31
C VAL A 195 -0.73 5.26 7.45
N VAL A 196 -0.29 5.93 6.38
CA VAL A 196 -0.16 7.39 6.31
C VAL A 196 -1.23 7.91 5.36
N TYR A 197 -2.01 8.86 5.84
CA TYR A 197 -3.07 9.53 5.11
C TYR A 197 -2.73 11.01 4.94
N HIS A 198 -2.96 11.56 3.75
CA HIS A 198 -2.94 13.00 3.48
C HIS A 198 -4.37 13.42 3.14
N ASP A 199 -4.95 14.36 3.90
CA ASP A 199 -6.33 14.83 3.74
C ASP A 199 -7.35 13.66 3.63
N GLY A 200 -7.16 12.64 4.47
CA GLY A 200 -8.00 11.43 4.50
C GLY A 200 -7.77 10.43 3.36
N LYS A 201 -6.84 10.68 2.42
CA LYS A 201 -6.49 9.74 1.35
C LYS A 201 -5.26 8.93 1.74
N GLU A 202 -5.36 7.59 1.66
CA GLU A 202 -4.23 6.70 1.93
C GLU A 202 -3.10 6.96 0.92
N ILE A 203 -1.95 7.39 1.41
CA ILE A 203 -0.76 7.65 0.61
C ILE A 203 0.18 6.46 0.63
N SER A 204 0.37 5.84 1.80
CA SER A 204 1.24 4.70 1.94
C SER A 204 0.86 3.81 3.10
N ARG A 205 1.22 2.52 2.98
CA ARG A 205 1.12 1.55 4.07
C ARG A 205 2.39 0.73 4.18
N LYS A 206 2.84 0.51 5.42
CA LYS A 206 4.00 -0.32 5.73
C LYS A 206 3.62 -1.39 6.75
N ILE A 207 3.98 -2.63 6.45
CA ILE A 207 3.81 -3.74 7.42
C ILE A 207 4.74 -3.47 8.61
N LEU A 208 4.15 -3.42 9.80
CA LEU A 208 4.88 -3.39 11.06
C LEU A 208 5.08 -4.81 11.59
N GLU A 209 4.03 -5.61 11.53
CA GLU A 209 4.00 -6.94 12.11
C GLU A 209 3.08 -7.84 11.28
N LYS A 210 3.44 -9.12 11.16
CA LYS A 210 2.64 -10.13 10.47
C LYS A 210 2.71 -11.43 11.24
N ASN A 211 1.59 -11.84 11.82
CA ASN A 211 1.49 -13.04 12.63
C ASN A 211 0.42 -13.98 12.06
N VAL A 212 0.56 -15.28 12.32
CA VAL A 212 -0.49 -16.25 12.04
C VAL A 212 -1.42 -16.29 13.25
N ALA A 213 -2.63 -15.76 13.10
CA ALA A 213 -3.65 -15.76 14.15
C ALA A 213 -4.36 -17.13 14.25
N LYS A 214 -4.52 -17.80 13.10
CA LYS A 214 -5.09 -19.15 13.02
C LYS A 214 -4.36 -19.96 11.95
N GLU A 215 -3.82 -21.11 12.30
CA GLU A 215 -3.22 -22.03 11.33
C GLU A 215 -4.30 -22.62 10.40
N PRO A 216 -4.01 -22.80 9.10
CA PRO A 216 -4.91 -23.53 8.21
C PRO A 216 -4.99 -25.00 8.63
N VAL A 217 -6.20 -25.55 8.59
CA VAL A 217 -6.44 -26.97 8.81
C VAL A 217 -6.51 -27.65 7.45
N GLU A 218 -5.68 -28.65 7.22
CA GLU A 218 -5.67 -29.40 5.97
C GLU A 218 -7.00 -30.13 5.75
N GLU A 219 -7.42 -30.23 4.49
CA GLU A 219 -8.52 -31.11 4.09
C GLU A 219 -7.97 -32.50 3.82
N ILE A 220 -8.54 -33.52 4.46
CA ILE A 220 -8.15 -34.91 4.23
C ILE A 220 -9.28 -35.61 3.50
N ILE A 221 -8.98 -36.08 2.28
CA ILE A 221 -9.85 -36.94 1.49
C ILE A 221 -9.30 -38.35 1.57
N THR A 222 -10.09 -39.27 2.08
CA THR A 222 -9.76 -40.70 2.05
C THR A 222 -10.37 -41.31 0.79
N GLN A 223 -9.55 -42.01 0.02
CA GLN A 223 -9.94 -42.72 -1.20
C GLN A 223 -9.84 -44.22 -0.99
N GLY A 224 -10.91 -44.94 -1.32
CA GLY A 224 -10.93 -46.39 -1.22
C GLY A 224 -10.10 -47.07 -2.30
N THR A 225 -9.44 -48.16 -1.90
CA THR A 225 -8.63 -49.02 -2.77
C THR A 225 -9.12 -50.48 -2.76
N TYR A 226 -10.16 -50.80 -1.99
CA TYR A 226 -10.75 -52.14 -1.97
C TYR A 226 -11.51 -52.43 -3.26
N VAL A 227 -11.04 -53.42 -4.02
CA VAL A 227 -11.67 -53.83 -5.27
C VAL A 227 -12.39 -55.15 -5.05
N LYS A 228 -13.73 -55.12 -5.05
CA LYS A 228 -14.60 -56.28 -4.96
C LYS A 228 -14.81 -56.85 -6.35
N THR A 229 -14.43 -58.10 -6.57
CA THR A 229 -14.61 -58.78 -7.85
C THR A 229 -15.77 -59.77 -7.83
N ALA A 230 -16.32 -60.06 -9.01
CA ALA A 230 -17.24 -61.18 -9.19
C ALA A 230 -16.60 -62.51 -8.78
N LYS A 231 -17.39 -63.40 -8.17
CA LYS A 231 -16.93 -64.76 -7.81
C LYS A 231 -16.53 -65.58 -9.03
N LYS A 232 -17.19 -65.33 -10.17
CA LYS A 232 -16.91 -66.01 -11.43
C LYS A 232 -15.85 -65.23 -12.20
N ALA A 233 -14.70 -65.85 -12.41
CA ALA A 233 -13.67 -65.36 -13.32
C ALA A 233 -13.80 -66.07 -14.68
N HIS A 234 -13.49 -65.35 -15.75
CA HIS A 234 -13.38 -65.90 -17.10
C HIS A 234 -11.90 -66.02 -17.48
N THR A 235 -11.54 -67.08 -18.18
CA THR A 235 -10.16 -67.32 -18.64
C THR A 235 -10.14 -67.55 -20.14
N GLY A 236 -9.12 -67.05 -20.81
CA GLY A 236 -8.96 -67.15 -22.25
C GLY A 236 -7.90 -66.18 -22.74
N TRP A 237 -7.87 -65.95 -24.05
CA TRP A 237 -6.91 -65.07 -24.69
C TRP A 237 -7.31 -63.60 -24.54
N GLY A 238 -6.36 -62.82 -24.03
CA GLY A 238 -6.36 -61.37 -24.09
C GLY A 238 -5.49 -60.90 -25.24
N THR A 239 -6.04 -60.04 -26.09
CA THR A 239 -5.30 -59.37 -27.18
C THR A 239 -5.20 -57.88 -26.89
N TRP A 240 -4.62 -57.11 -27.82
CA TRP A 240 -4.68 -55.67 -27.74
C TRP A 240 -5.00 -54.99 -29.07
N TYR A 241 -5.56 -53.79 -28.96
CA TYR A 241 -5.83 -52.87 -30.05
C TYR A 241 -5.28 -51.46 -29.73
N ALA A 242 -5.15 -50.61 -30.75
CA ALA A 242 -4.67 -49.24 -30.59
C ALA A 242 -5.72 -48.25 -31.08
N TYR A 243 -6.47 -47.64 -30.14
CA TYR A 243 -7.50 -46.67 -30.50
C TYR A 243 -7.54 -45.47 -29.56
N LYS A 244 -7.94 -45.67 -28.29
CA LYS A 244 -8.28 -44.57 -27.37
C LYS A 244 -7.09 -44.10 -26.53
N GLY A 245 -6.14 -44.99 -26.23
CA GLY A 245 -4.93 -44.67 -25.48
C GLY A 245 -5.19 -44.51 -23.97
N GLY A 246 -5.59 -45.58 -23.29
CA GLY A 246 -5.90 -45.53 -21.85
C GLY A 246 -6.19 -46.89 -21.23
N LEU A 247 -6.74 -46.89 -20.00
CA LEU A 247 -7.12 -48.13 -19.30
C LEU A 247 -8.50 -48.61 -19.72
N PHE A 248 -8.58 -49.03 -20.98
CA PHE A 248 -9.81 -49.41 -21.65
C PHE A 248 -9.73 -50.82 -22.24
N ALA A 249 -10.88 -51.46 -22.47
CA ALA A 249 -10.95 -52.74 -23.14
C ALA A 249 -12.27 -52.95 -23.88
N ALA A 250 -12.21 -53.73 -24.97
CA ALA A 250 -13.39 -54.34 -25.56
C ALA A 250 -13.69 -55.66 -24.85
N SER A 251 -14.97 -55.91 -24.55
CA SER A 251 -15.43 -57.23 -24.08
C SER A 251 -16.63 -57.71 -24.88
N PRO A 252 -16.76 -59.03 -25.18
CA PRO A 252 -17.91 -59.53 -25.92
C PRO A 252 -19.19 -59.56 -25.08
N TRP A 253 -19.09 -59.57 -23.74
CA TRP A 253 -20.25 -59.74 -22.84
C TRP A 253 -20.30 -58.81 -21.64
N LEU A 254 -19.18 -58.23 -21.18
CA LEU A 254 -19.24 -57.34 -20.02
C LEU A 254 -20.05 -56.07 -20.34
N PRO A 255 -20.87 -55.57 -19.39
CA PRO A 255 -21.68 -54.38 -19.61
C PRO A 255 -20.82 -53.19 -20.05
N MET A 256 -21.34 -52.34 -20.95
CA MET A 256 -20.59 -51.15 -21.37
C MET A 256 -20.45 -50.18 -20.19
N GLY A 257 -19.27 -49.61 -20.01
CA GLY A 257 -18.94 -48.72 -18.90
C GLY A 257 -18.55 -49.43 -17.60
N SER A 258 -18.73 -50.75 -17.50
CA SER A 258 -18.28 -51.57 -16.37
C SER A 258 -16.75 -51.62 -16.27
N TYR A 259 -16.23 -52.12 -15.16
CA TYR A 259 -14.80 -52.30 -14.95
C TYR A 259 -14.47 -53.78 -14.81
N ALA A 260 -13.28 -54.18 -15.26
CA ALA A 260 -12.77 -55.52 -15.06
C ALA A 260 -11.29 -55.49 -14.65
N ARG A 261 -10.91 -56.36 -13.72
CA ARG A 261 -9.51 -56.69 -13.47
C ARG A 261 -9.09 -57.77 -14.45
N VAL A 262 -8.07 -57.48 -15.25
CA VAL A 262 -7.45 -58.41 -16.18
C VAL A 262 -6.08 -58.78 -15.65
N THR A 263 -5.87 -60.06 -15.38
CA THR A 263 -4.63 -60.61 -14.84
C THR A 263 -3.95 -61.46 -15.89
N ASN A 264 -2.71 -61.14 -16.24
CA ASN A 264 -1.88 -62.02 -17.05
C ASN A 264 -1.48 -63.23 -16.19
N LYS A 265 -1.93 -64.43 -16.57
CA LYS A 265 -1.72 -65.63 -15.77
C LYS A 265 -0.27 -66.09 -15.75
N ALA A 266 0.53 -65.70 -16.75
CA ALA A 266 1.93 -66.09 -16.84
C ALA A 266 2.83 -65.38 -15.83
N ASN A 267 2.50 -64.13 -15.45
CA ASN A 267 3.36 -63.32 -14.56
C ASN A 267 2.62 -62.72 -13.34
N GLY A 268 1.31 -62.95 -13.21
CA GLY A 268 0.49 -62.45 -12.11
C GLY A 268 0.20 -60.94 -12.15
N LYS A 269 0.75 -60.19 -13.10
CA LYS A 269 0.47 -58.75 -13.24
C LYS A 269 -0.98 -58.53 -13.65
N SER A 270 -1.59 -57.50 -13.08
CA SER A 270 -2.98 -57.16 -13.39
C SER A 270 -3.17 -55.67 -13.67
N VAL A 271 -4.25 -55.37 -14.38
CA VAL A 271 -4.70 -54.01 -14.69
C VAL A 271 -6.22 -53.97 -14.58
N ILE A 272 -6.76 -52.89 -14.02
CA ILE A 272 -8.20 -52.62 -14.03
C ILE A 272 -8.51 -51.74 -15.24
N VAL A 273 -9.47 -52.13 -16.05
CA VAL A 273 -9.86 -51.46 -17.29
C VAL A 273 -11.35 -51.18 -17.32
N GLN A 274 -11.74 -50.07 -17.93
CA GLN A 274 -13.14 -49.79 -18.24
C GLN A 274 -13.53 -50.43 -19.58
N ILE A 275 -14.65 -51.14 -19.61
CA ILE A 275 -15.21 -51.70 -20.83
C ILE A 275 -15.84 -50.58 -21.64
N ASN A 276 -15.27 -50.27 -22.80
CA ASN A 276 -15.69 -49.15 -23.64
C ASN A 276 -16.03 -49.57 -25.07
N ASP A 277 -15.86 -50.85 -25.41
CA ASP A 277 -16.15 -51.37 -26.74
C ASP A 277 -16.61 -52.84 -26.70
N ARG A 278 -17.04 -53.37 -27.85
CA ARG A 278 -17.51 -54.75 -28.04
C ARG A 278 -16.54 -55.55 -28.89
N GLY A 279 -16.41 -56.83 -28.55
CA GLY A 279 -15.40 -57.73 -29.11
C GLY A 279 -14.41 -58.16 -28.03
N PRO A 280 -13.40 -58.96 -28.33
CA PRO A 280 -13.09 -59.52 -29.65
C PRO A 280 -14.02 -60.68 -30.02
N PHE A 281 -14.34 -60.85 -31.30
CA PHE A 281 -15.30 -61.86 -31.79
C PHE A 281 -14.65 -63.14 -32.33
N GLY A 282 -13.49 -63.55 -31.79
CA GLY A 282 -12.82 -64.80 -32.20
C GLY A 282 -12.87 -65.88 -31.11
N GLU A 283 -12.75 -67.13 -31.51
CA GLU A 283 -12.69 -68.26 -30.58
C GLU A 283 -11.61 -68.05 -29.52
N ASN A 284 -11.96 -68.35 -28.26
CA ASN A 284 -11.13 -68.19 -27.07
C ASN A 284 -10.60 -66.77 -26.76
N ARG A 285 -10.90 -65.74 -27.55
CA ARG A 285 -10.54 -64.35 -27.21
C ARG A 285 -11.63 -63.73 -26.35
N ILE A 286 -11.27 -63.35 -25.13
CA ILE A 286 -12.25 -62.96 -24.11
C ILE A 286 -12.21 -61.47 -23.76
N ILE A 287 -11.11 -60.79 -24.11
CA ILE A 287 -10.93 -59.37 -23.88
C ILE A 287 -9.89 -58.82 -24.86
N ASP A 288 -10.12 -57.60 -25.34
CA ASP A 288 -9.16 -56.89 -26.19
C ASP A 288 -8.78 -55.59 -25.48
N LEU A 289 -7.56 -55.52 -24.97
CA LEU A 289 -7.09 -54.39 -24.17
C LEU A 289 -6.64 -53.24 -25.07
N ASP A 290 -6.89 -52.00 -24.70
CA ASP A 290 -6.16 -50.91 -25.34
C ASP A 290 -4.66 -51.09 -25.09
N LYS A 291 -3.82 -50.74 -26.07
CA LYS A 291 -2.36 -50.90 -26.01
C LYS A 291 -1.74 -50.41 -24.70
N VAL A 292 -2.28 -49.34 -24.11
CA VAL A 292 -1.78 -48.76 -22.84
C VAL A 292 -2.07 -49.68 -21.65
N ALA A 293 -3.25 -50.31 -21.61
CA ALA A 293 -3.61 -51.28 -20.58
C ALA A 293 -2.81 -52.58 -20.74
N PHE A 294 -2.70 -53.10 -21.97
CA PHE A 294 -1.95 -54.32 -22.25
C PHE A 294 -0.48 -54.20 -21.84
N ALA A 295 0.15 -53.06 -22.17
CA ALA A 295 1.54 -52.77 -21.84
C ALA A 295 1.86 -52.82 -20.33
N LYS A 296 0.85 -52.65 -19.45
CA LYS A 296 1.04 -52.78 -18.00
C LYS A 296 1.22 -54.23 -17.54
N ILE A 297 0.71 -55.20 -18.30
CA ILE A 297 0.70 -56.62 -17.91
C ILE A 297 1.50 -57.54 -18.86
N ALA A 298 1.85 -57.08 -20.06
CA ALA A 298 2.68 -57.81 -21.04
C ALA A 298 3.35 -56.87 -22.06
N PRO A 299 4.50 -57.25 -22.66
CA PRO A 299 5.06 -56.49 -23.78
C PRO A 299 4.16 -56.59 -25.02
N LEU A 300 4.01 -55.51 -25.79
CA LEU A 300 3.10 -55.45 -26.95
C LEU A 300 3.40 -56.54 -28.00
N GLY A 301 4.68 -56.90 -28.18
CA GLY A 301 5.12 -57.95 -29.10
C GLY A 301 4.64 -59.36 -28.75
N ALA A 302 4.12 -59.58 -27.53
CA ALA A 302 3.48 -60.84 -27.18
C ALA A 302 2.21 -61.08 -28.02
N GLY A 303 1.50 -60.01 -28.41
CA GLY A 303 0.28 -60.04 -29.24
C GLY A 303 -0.94 -60.63 -28.52
N VAL A 304 -0.82 -61.87 -28.05
CA VAL A 304 -1.85 -62.65 -27.37
C VAL A 304 -1.29 -63.21 -26.07
N ILE A 305 -2.04 -63.11 -24.97
CA ILE A 305 -1.66 -63.65 -23.66
C ILE A 305 -2.83 -64.41 -23.03
N ASP A 306 -2.54 -65.41 -22.22
CA ASP A 306 -3.57 -66.08 -21.40
C ASP A 306 -3.89 -65.23 -20.16
N VAL A 307 -5.15 -64.85 -20.02
CA VAL A 307 -5.61 -63.91 -18.98
C VAL A 307 -6.77 -64.46 -18.17
N LYS A 308 -6.85 -63.99 -16.93
CA LYS A 308 -8.04 -64.10 -16.07
C LYS A 308 -8.74 -62.75 -16.01
N VAL A 309 -10.03 -62.71 -16.34
CA VAL A 309 -10.88 -61.51 -16.32
C VAL A 309 -11.92 -61.64 -15.21
N GLU A 310 -11.94 -60.66 -14.32
CA GLU A 310 -12.85 -60.57 -13.18
C GLU A 310 -13.59 -59.22 -13.24
N GLU A 311 -14.92 -59.24 -13.32
CA GLU A 311 -15.73 -58.02 -13.25
C GLU A 311 -15.56 -57.35 -11.88
N ILE A 312 -15.40 -56.03 -11.86
CA ILE A 312 -15.38 -55.21 -10.65
C ILE A 312 -16.81 -54.82 -10.30
N LEU A 313 -17.19 -55.06 -9.04
CA LEU A 313 -18.56 -54.90 -8.55
C LEU A 313 -18.78 -53.63 -7.72
N ASN A 314 -17.74 -52.82 -7.50
CA ASN A 314 -17.79 -51.58 -6.73
C ASN A 314 -17.02 -50.44 -7.41
#